data_AF-A0A922XEB0-F1
#
_entry.id   AF-A0A922XEB0-F1
#
_cell.length_a   1.000
_cell.length_b   1.000
_cell.length_c   1.000
_cell.angle_alpha   90.00
_cell.angle_beta   90.00
_cell.angle_gamma   90.00
#
_symmetry.space_group_name_H-M   'P 1'
#
loop_
_entity.id
_entity.type
_entity.pdbx_description
1 polymer ?
#
loop_
_entity_poly.entity_id
_entity_poly.type
_entity_poly.pdbx_seq_one_letter_code
_entity_poly.pdbx_strand_id
1 'polypeptide(L)' 'MTHISVPLSDDVRRLAEIAAEESGLPLDQFVSLCIARTVTKRSDDPMFANITAYEGDAPTDMAENHDEYLYGEDA' A
#
# COMPACT_ATOMS: atom_id res chain seq x y z
N MET A 1 -1.60 2.33 -26.71
CA MET A 1 -0.41 2.39 -25.82
C MET A 1 -0.33 3.78 -25.26
N THR A 2 -0.30 3.91 -23.93
CA THR A 2 -0.16 5.21 -23.25
C THR A 2 1.32 5.42 -22.95
N HIS A 3 1.87 6.58 -23.34
CA HIS A 3 3.27 6.91 -23.08
C HIS A 3 3.39 7.61 -21.72
N ILE A 4 4.22 7.06 -20.83
CA ILE A 4 4.49 7.63 -19.51
C ILE A 4 5.99 7.88 -19.43
N SER A 5 6.38 9.11 -19.10
CA SER A 5 7.78 9.48 -18.86
C SER A 5 7.98 9.73 -17.37
N VAL A 6 8.94 9.00 -16.78
CA VAL A 6 9.29 9.12 -15.36
C VAL A 6 10.75 9.51 -15.27
N PRO A 7 11.12 10.60 -14.57
CA PRO A 7 12.51 10.91 -14.29
C PRO A 7 13.07 9.89 -13.29
N LEU A 8 14.17 9.26 -13.65
CA LEU A 8 14.88 8.28 -12.82
C LEU A 8 16.32 8.76 -12.63
N SER A 9 16.94 8.40 -11.50
CA SER A 9 18.38 8.53 -11.37
C SER A 9 19.08 7.49 -12.25
N ASP A 10 20.29 7.81 -12.71
CA ASP A 10 21.08 6.92 -13.55
C ASP A 10 21.36 5.57 -12.88
N ASP A 11 21.55 5.57 -11.56
CA ASP A 11 21.74 4.36 -10.77
C ASP A 11 20.52 3.43 -10.84
N VAL A 12 19.31 3.99 -10.66
CA VAL A 12 18.07 3.21 -10.70
C VAL A 12 17.80 2.68 -12.09
N ARG A 13 18.08 3.48 -13.12
CA ARG A 13 17.99 3.03 -14.51
C ARG A 13 18.92 1.85 -14.76
N ARG A 14 20.19 1.95 -14.36
CA ARG A 14 21.19 0.89 -14.54
C ARG A 14 20.78 -0.40 -13.83
N LEU A 15 20.28 -0.30 -12.60
CA LEU A 15 19.79 -1.46 -11.84
C LEU A 15 18.59 -2.12 -12.52
N ALA A 16 17.67 -1.32 -13.07
CA ALA A 16 16.53 -1.84 -13.81
C ALA A 16 16.94 -2.57 -15.10
N GLU A 17 17.94 -2.04 -15.83
CA GLU A 17 18.51 -2.69 -17.03
C GLU A 17 19.14 -4.05 -16.68
N ILE A 18 19.97 -4.11 -15.63
CA ILE A 18 20.58 -5.36 -15.17
C ILE A 18 19.52 -6.38 -14.73
N ALA A 19 18.55 -5.96 -13.92
CA ALA A 19 17.51 -6.86 -13.42
C ALA A 19 16.58 -7.37 -14.55
N ALA A 20 16.36 -6.57 -15.59
CA ALA A 20 15.62 -6.97 -16.79
C ALA A 20 16.38 -8.05 -17.57
N GLU A 21 17.70 -7.87 -17.79
CA GLU A 21 18.57 -8.86 -18.43
C GLU A 21 18.61 -10.19 -17.67
N GLU A 22 18.78 -10.15 -16.35
CA GLU A 22 18.77 -11.34 -15.48
C GLU A 22 17.43 -12.09 -15.52
N SER A 23 16.34 -11.34 -15.70
CA SER A 23 14.99 -11.89 -15.82
C SER A 23 14.66 -12.37 -17.25
N GLY A 24 15.54 -12.13 -18.23
CA GLY A 24 15.31 -12.45 -19.63
C GLY A 24 14.16 -11.64 -20.28
N LEU A 25 13.83 -10.49 -19.72
CA LEU A 25 12.73 -9.63 -20.16
C LEU A 25 13.26 -8.31 -20.72
N PRO A 26 12.59 -7.71 -21.72
CA PRO A 26 12.93 -6.36 -22.13
C PRO A 26 12.54 -5.36 -21.02
N LEU A 27 13.28 -4.24 -20.95
CA LEU A 27 13.17 -3.26 -19.86
C LEU A 27 11.75 -2.71 -19.67
N ASP A 28 11.03 -2.47 -20.76
CA ASP A 28 9.65 -1.98 -20.74
C ASP A 28 8.68 -2.98 -20.08
N GLN A 29 8.81 -4.26 -20.39
CA GLN A 29 8.01 -5.32 -19.79
C GLN A 29 8.40 -5.54 -18.33
N PHE A 30 9.70 -5.50 -18.03
CA PHE A 30 10.20 -5.63 -16.67
C PHE A 30 9.67 -4.51 -15.76
N VAL A 31 9.78 -3.25 -16.19
CA VAL A 31 9.25 -2.10 -15.44
C VAL A 31 7.74 -2.20 -15.30
N SER A 32 7.01 -2.57 -16.36
CA SER A 32 5.56 -2.75 -16.30
C SER A 32 5.15 -3.84 -15.30
N LEU A 33 5.88 -4.96 -15.26
CA LEU A 33 5.66 -6.05 -14.30
C LEU A 33 5.91 -5.59 -12.86
N CYS A 34 6.99 -4.86 -12.63
CA CYS A 34 7.33 -4.32 -11.31
C CYS A 34 6.24 -3.35 -10.84
N ILE A 35 5.81 -2.40 -11.68
CA ILE A 35 4.72 -1.48 -11.36
C ILE A 35 3.43 -2.25 -11.09
N ALA A 36 3.06 -3.23 -11.91
CA ALA A 36 1.86 -4.02 -11.70
C ALA A 36 1.88 -4.81 -10.37
N ARG A 37 3.05 -5.30 -9.94
CA ARG A 37 3.21 -5.97 -8.65
C ARG A 37 3.12 -5.03 -7.46
N THR A 38 3.64 -3.81 -7.59
CA THR A 38 3.64 -2.82 -6.50
C THR A 38 2.31 -2.08 -6.38
N VAL A 39 1.63 -1.86 -7.51
CA VAL A 39 0.30 -1.24 -7.55
C VAL A 39 -0.75 -2.32 -7.29
N THR A 40 -0.71 -2.94 -6.10
CA THR A 40 -1.93 -3.52 -5.54
C THR A 40 -2.85 -2.35 -5.20
N LYS A 41 -4.12 -2.42 -5.61
CA LYS A 41 -5.09 -1.42 -5.17
C LYS A 41 -5.14 -1.51 -3.65
N ARG A 42 -4.87 -0.39 -2.98
CA ARG A 42 -4.98 -0.29 -1.52
C ARG A 42 -6.37 -0.73 -1.01
N SER A 43 -7.37 -0.65 -1.88
CA SER A 43 -8.74 -1.16 -1.71
C SER A 43 -8.85 -2.68 -1.54
N ASP A 44 -7.90 -3.44 -2.09
CA ASP A 44 -7.89 -4.90 -2.05
C ASP A 44 -7.10 -5.43 -0.84
N ASP A 45 -6.44 -4.53 -0.09
CA ASP A 45 -5.83 -4.87 1.20
C ASP A 45 -6.91 -4.88 2.29
N PRO A 46 -7.22 -6.02 2.92
CA PRO A 46 -8.23 -6.11 3.97
C PRO A 46 -8.01 -5.15 5.13
N MET A 47 -6.74 -4.75 5.39
CA MET A 47 -6.38 -3.79 6.42
C MET A 47 -6.84 -2.36 6.09
N PHE A 48 -6.90 -2.00 4.79
CA PHE A 48 -7.27 -0.66 4.34
C PHE A 48 -8.65 -0.59 3.66
N ALA A 49 -9.28 -1.74 3.38
CA ALA A 49 -10.59 -1.84 2.72
C ALA A 49 -11.75 -1.29 3.58
N ASN A 50 -11.58 -1.20 4.90
CA ASN A 50 -12.62 -0.83 5.86
C ASN A 50 -12.20 0.32 6.79
N ILE A 51 -11.48 1.32 6.26
CA ILE A 51 -11.27 2.57 7.00
C ILE A 51 -12.53 3.43 6.80
N THR A 52 -13.62 3.04 7.44
CA THR A 52 -14.70 3.98 7.76
C THR A 52 -14.18 4.79 8.93
N ALA A 53 -13.75 6.02 8.69
CA ALA A 53 -13.42 6.93 9.78
C ALA A 53 -14.69 7.10 10.64
N TYR A 54 -14.58 6.90 11.95
CA TYR A 54 -15.67 7.22 12.87
C TYR A 54 -15.88 8.74 12.82
N GLU A 55 -17.04 9.19 12.34
CA GLU A 55 -17.35 10.62 12.13
C GLU A 55 -17.81 11.35 13.41
N GLY A 56 -17.85 10.67 14.56
CA GLY A 56 -18.25 11.25 15.84
C GLY A 56 -17.06 11.67 16.71
N ASP A 57 -17.34 12.42 17.77
CA ASP A 57 -16.35 12.68 18.83
C ASP A 57 -15.94 11.35 19.48
N ALA A 58 -14.64 11.08 19.46
CA ALA A 58 -14.08 9.94 20.18
C ALA A 58 -14.12 10.25 21.69
N PRO A 59 -14.51 9.29 22.55
CA PRO A 59 -14.41 9.46 23.99
C PRO A 59 -12.99 9.90 24.37
N THR A 60 -12.87 10.96 25.18
CA THR A 60 -11.57 11.48 25.62
C THR A 60 -10.81 10.47 26.46
N ASP A 61 -11.53 9.55 27.06
CA ASP A 61 -11.02 8.53 27.95
C ASP A 61 -11.35 7.14 27.39
N MET A 62 -10.52 6.68 26.45
CA MET A 62 -10.60 5.32 25.91
C MET A 62 -9.84 4.30 26.77
N ALA A 63 -9.06 4.75 27.76
CA ALA A 63 -8.10 3.90 28.47
C ALA A 63 -8.57 3.55 29.89
N GLU A 64 -9.21 4.47 30.61
CA GLU A 64 -9.65 4.25 32.00
C GLU A 64 -10.88 3.33 32.05
N ASN A 65 -11.81 3.49 31.11
CA ASN A 65 -13.05 2.71 31.03
C ASN A 65 -13.03 1.63 29.93
N HIS A 66 -11.84 1.17 29.56
CA HIS A 66 -11.65 0.17 28.49
C HIS A 66 -12.52 -1.08 28.67
N ASP A 67 -12.58 -1.58 29.90
CA ASP A 67 -13.33 -2.80 30.22
C ASP A 67 -14.85 -2.56 30.16
N GLU A 68 -15.33 -1.38 30.56
CA GLU A 68 -16.74 -0.99 30.44
C GLU A 68 -17.17 -0.91 28.96
N TYR A 69 -16.34 -0.33 28.09
CA TYR A 69 -16.65 -0.23 26.66
C TYR A 69 -16.63 -1.58 25.94
N LEU A 70 -15.78 -2.52 26.37
CA LEU A 70 -15.65 -3.82 25.73
C LEU A 70 -16.63 -4.87 26.24
N TYR A 71 -16.97 -4.83 27.53
CA TYR A 71 -17.71 -5.90 28.18
C TYR A 71 -19.07 -5.45 28.75
N GLY A 72 -19.33 -4.15 28.85
CA GLY A 72 -20.54 -3.61 29.49
C GLY A 72 -20.52 -3.77 31.02
N GLU A 73 -21.55 -3.23 31.69
CA GLU A 73 -21.66 -3.22 33.16
C GLU A 73 -21.98 -4.59 33.80
N ASP A 74 -22.11 -5.66 33.01
CA ASP A 74 -22.49 -7.01 33.47
C ASP A 74 -21.27 -7.95 33.64
N ALA A 75 -20.18 -7.47 34.24
CA ALA A 75 -19.01 -8.28 34.61
C ALA A 75 -19.08 -8.82 36.05
#